data_AF-A0A935S7F5-F1
#
_entry.id   AF-A0A935S7F5-F1
#
_cell.length_a   1.000
_cell.length_b   1.000
_cell.length_c   1.000
_cell.angle_alpha   90.00
_cell.angle_beta   90.00
_cell.angle_gamma   90.00
#
_symmetry.space_group_name_H-M   'P 1'
#
loop_
_entity.id
_entity.type
_entity.pdbx_description
1 polymer ?
#
loop_
_entity_poly.entity_id
_entity_poly.type
_entity_poly.pdbx_seq_one_letter_code
_entity_poly.pdbx_strand_id
1 'polypeptide(L)'
;MRTYFKYLVLILLFSNVSIAQKKGQQSTTPTLEAKTPNWVSNRPHSGFKYVGIGVGDKGRSDYKTEAKQNALFDLASEIKVDISTNSVLHSVSSNTSFDQSFNSMIKLTASDNIEGYTMVDSYENDKQYLVYYELDKAEHAKRKEQKKQNTLTKAANLIALSFADEKNKNFSAALKNAYKLLGY
;
A
#
# COMPACT_ATOMS: atom_id res chain seq x y z
N MET A 1 52.27 -65.46 -41.20
CA MET A 1 52.83 -66.45 -40.25
C MET A 1 53.01 -65.79 -38.89
N ARG A 2 52.62 -66.51 -37.82
CA ARG A 2 52.91 -66.31 -36.38
C ARG A 2 52.10 -65.21 -35.66
N THR A 3 50.88 -65.50 -35.18
CA THR A 3 50.51 -66.18 -33.89
C THR A 3 50.99 -65.43 -32.65
N TYR A 4 50.10 -64.76 -31.91
CA TYR A 4 49.31 -65.30 -30.78
C TYR A 4 50.17 -65.93 -29.67
N PHE A 5 50.73 -65.10 -28.79
CA PHE A 5 51.14 -65.45 -27.42
C PHE A 5 51.56 -64.12 -26.78
N LYS A 6 50.76 -63.42 -25.98
CA LYS A 6 50.51 -63.72 -24.58
C LYS A 6 49.42 -62.76 -24.10
N TYR A 7 48.19 -62.99 -24.54
CA TYR A 7 47.09 -62.74 -23.63
C TYR A 7 47.15 -63.85 -22.59
N LEU A 8 47.58 -63.51 -21.38
CA LEU A 8 47.47 -64.43 -20.26
C LEU A 8 47.18 -63.59 -19.02
N VAL A 9 45.90 -63.60 -18.64
CA VAL A 9 45.42 -63.60 -17.25
C VAL A 9 45.40 -62.20 -16.61
N LEU A 10 44.30 -61.68 -16.06
CA LEU A 10 42.98 -62.20 -15.69
C LEU A 10 42.11 -60.93 -15.48
N ILE A 11 41.13 -60.62 -16.33
CA ILE A 11 39.68 -60.86 -16.17
C ILE A 11 39.17 -60.99 -14.71
N LEU A 12 37.99 -60.40 -14.48
CA LEU A 12 36.91 -60.77 -13.54
C LEU A 12 36.95 -60.08 -12.16
N LEU A 13 35.89 -59.48 -11.60
CA LEU A 13 34.45 -59.48 -11.89
C LEU A 13 33.83 -58.16 -11.35
N PHE A 14 33.02 -57.43 -12.13
CA PHE A 14 31.53 -57.36 -12.07
C PHE A 14 31.00 -56.68 -10.78
N SER A 15 30.14 -55.67 -10.84
CA SER A 15 28.78 -55.66 -11.41
C SER A 15 28.34 -54.22 -11.73
N ASN A 16 28.02 -53.85 -12.97
CA ASN A 16 26.72 -54.02 -13.65
C ASN A 16 25.50 -53.68 -12.79
N VAL A 17 24.83 -52.55 -13.08
CA VAL A 17 23.42 -52.52 -13.48
C VAL A 17 23.22 -51.32 -14.42
N SER A 18 22.33 -51.53 -15.39
CA SER A 18 22.25 -50.93 -16.71
C SER A 18 21.01 -50.03 -16.90
N ILE A 19 20.88 -49.52 -18.14
CA ILE A 19 19.66 -49.03 -18.85
C ILE A 19 19.47 -47.51 -18.74
N ALA A 20 19.81 -46.65 -19.72
CA ALA A 20 19.42 -46.50 -21.14
C ALA A 20 18.13 -45.66 -21.37
N GLN A 21 18.31 -44.43 -21.87
CA GLN A 21 17.75 -43.84 -23.13
C GLN A 21 17.36 -42.35 -23.06
N LYS A 22 18.01 -41.59 -23.97
CA LYS A 22 17.53 -40.50 -24.86
C LYS A 22 16.92 -39.19 -24.29
N LYS A 23 17.52 -38.10 -24.82
CA LYS A 23 16.94 -37.02 -25.67
C LYS A 23 17.04 -35.60 -25.09
N GLY A 24 17.77 -34.75 -25.82
CA GLY A 24 17.57 -33.30 -25.94
C GLY A 24 17.56 -32.49 -24.65
N GLN A 25 18.71 -31.98 -24.22
CA GLN A 25 18.73 -30.84 -23.30
C GLN A 25 18.52 -29.55 -24.09
N GLN A 26 17.24 -29.23 -24.19
CA GLN A 26 16.67 -27.92 -24.42
C GLN A 26 17.34 -26.90 -23.50
N SER A 27 17.76 -25.77 -24.06
CA SER A 27 18.11 -24.57 -23.29
C SER A 27 16.89 -24.14 -22.47
N THR A 28 16.85 -24.49 -21.19
CA THR A 28 15.89 -23.89 -20.25
C THR A 28 16.56 -22.69 -19.63
N THR A 29 16.35 -21.53 -20.25
CA THR A 29 16.31 -20.27 -19.51
C THR A 29 15.41 -20.50 -18.30
N PRO A 30 15.88 -20.27 -17.06
CA PRO A 30 15.00 -20.42 -15.90
C PRO A 30 13.96 -19.30 -16.00
N THR A 31 12.74 -19.65 -16.39
CA THR A 31 11.58 -18.82 -16.10
C THR A 31 11.51 -18.77 -14.57
N LEU A 32 11.94 -17.64 -14.00
CA LEU A 32 11.71 -17.31 -12.60
C LEU A 32 10.20 -17.36 -12.38
N GLU A 33 9.69 -18.48 -11.86
CA GLU A 33 8.43 -18.47 -11.14
C GLU A 33 8.64 -17.50 -9.97
N ALA A 34 8.15 -16.28 -10.13
CA ALA A 34 8.14 -15.28 -9.09
C ALA A 34 7.31 -15.88 -7.95
N LYS A 35 7.99 -16.44 -6.94
CA LYS A 35 7.36 -17.00 -5.75
C LYS A 35 6.39 -15.95 -5.20
N THR A 36 5.10 -16.27 -5.25
CA THR A 36 4.03 -15.37 -4.79
C THR A 36 4.34 -14.90 -3.37
N PRO A 37 4.44 -13.58 -3.14
CA PRO A 37 4.64 -13.05 -1.79
C PRO A 37 3.52 -13.48 -0.86
N ASN A 38 3.85 -13.70 0.42
CA ASN A 38 2.88 -14.11 1.43
C ASN A 38 1.71 -13.11 1.58
N TRP A 39 1.98 -11.82 1.44
CA TRP A 39 0.98 -10.76 1.57
C TRP A 39 -0.13 -10.81 0.50
N VAL A 40 0.15 -11.45 -0.65
CA VAL A 40 -0.82 -11.61 -1.74
C VAL A 40 -1.91 -12.61 -1.36
N SER A 41 -1.55 -13.67 -0.63
CA SER A 41 -2.51 -14.67 -0.15
C SER A 41 -3.09 -14.31 1.21
N ASN A 42 -2.29 -13.69 2.08
CA ASN A 42 -2.65 -13.39 3.45
C ASN A 42 -2.39 -11.92 3.77
N ARG A 43 -3.45 -11.15 4.02
CA ARG A 43 -3.34 -9.74 4.42
C ARG A 43 -2.45 -9.60 5.67
N PRO A 44 -1.36 -8.80 5.60
CA PRO A 44 -0.56 -8.49 6.77
C PRO A 44 -1.43 -7.77 7.82
N HIS A 45 -1.27 -8.15 9.08
CA HIS A 45 -1.82 -7.42 10.21
C HIS A 45 -0.66 -6.87 11.04
N SER A 46 -0.68 -5.55 11.26
CA SER A 46 0.27 -4.88 12.12
C SER A 46 -0.48 -4.01 13.13
N GLY A 47 -0.15 -4.14 14.41
CA GLY A 47 -0.70 -3.26 15.44
C GLY A 47 -0.30 -1.79 15.26
N PHE A 48 0.81 -1.55 14.55
CA PHE A 48 1.46 -0.23 14.43
C PHE A 48 1.32 0.42 13.06
N LYS A 49 0.89 -0.33 12.04
CA LYS A 49 0.71 0.15 10.67
C LYS A 49 -0.74 -0.05 10.24
N TYR A 50 -1.27 0.91 9.51
CA TYR A 50 -2.41 0.68 8.63
C TYR A 50 -1.92 0.03 7.34
N VAL A 51 -2.70 -0.89 6.80
CA VAL A 51 -2.40 -1.64 5.57
C VAL A 51 -3.41 -1.26 4.50
N GLY A 52 -2.93 -1.11 3.26
CA GLY A 52 -3.77 -0.92 2.09
C GLY A 52 -3.33 -1.85 0.97
N ILE A 53 -4.20 -2.76 0.54
CA ILE A 53 -3.92 -3.63 -0.60
C ILE A 53 -4.90 -3.30 -1.73
N GLY A 54 -4.36 -3.07 -2.92
CA GLY A 54 -5.15 -2.75 -4.10
C GLY A 54 -4.81 -3.64 -5.26
N VAL A 55 -5.83 -3.98 -6.05
CA VAL A 55 -5.71 -4.84 -7.24
C VAL A 55 -6.16 -4.03 -8.46
N GLY A 56 -5.46 -4.19 -9.57
CA GLY A 56 -5.85 -3.68 -10.88
C GLY A 56 -5.81 -4.79 -11.92
N ASP A 57 -6.79 -4.78 -12.82
CA ASP A 57 -6.92 -5.77 -13.89
C ASP A 57 -6.05 -5.37 -15.08
N LYS A 58 -5.08 -6.21 -15.44
CA LYS A 58 -4.16 -5.98 -16.58
C LYS A 58 -4.86 -5.95 -17.94
N GLY A 59 -6.12 -6.37 -18.00
CA GLY A 59 -6.98 -6.14 -19.16
C GLY A 59 -7.29 -4.67 -19.42
N ARG A 60 -7.06 -3.78 -18.45
CA ARG A 60 -7.22 -2.33 -18.58
C ARG A 60 -5.88 -1.64 -18.80
N SER A 61 -5.86 -0.54 -19.54
CA SER A 61 -4.63 0.20 -19.82
C SER A 61 -4.06 0.93 -18.59
N ASP A 62 -4.92 1.28 -17.63
CA ASP A 62 -4.63 2.04 -16.42
C ASP A 62 -4.57 1.18 -15.15
N TYR A 63 -4.41 -0.15 -15.30
CA TYR A 63 -4.41 -1.13 -14.22
C TYR A 63 -3.52 -0.77 -13.01
N LYS A 64 -2.36 -0.15 -13.24
CA LYS A 64 -1.49 0.33 -12.14
C LYS A 64 -2.13 1.47 -11.36
N THR A 65 -2.75 2.42 -12.05
CA THR A 65 -3.47 3.53 -11.41
C THR A 65 -4.69 3.03 -10.65
N GLU A 66 -5.45 2.11 -11.24
CA GLU A 66 -6.57 1.43 -10.59
C GLU A 66 -6.11 0.72 -9.30
N ALA A 67 -5.04 -0.07 -9.36
CA ALA A 67 -4.51 -0.77 -8.18
C ALA A 67 -4.10 0.21 -7.08
N LYS A 68 -3.47 1.34 -7.44
CA LYS A 68 -3.12 2.39 -6.47
C LYS A 68 -4.35 3.04 -5.83
N GLN A 69 -5.37 3.36 -6.62
CA GLN A 69 -6.62 3.92 -6.10
C GLN A 69 -7.31 2.92 -5.16
N ASN A 70 -7.38 1.66 -5.57
CA ASN A 70 -7.95 0.58 -4.75
C ASN A 70 -7.18 0.40 -3.44
N ALA A 71 -5.85 0.47 -3.45
CA ALA A 71 -5.05 0.39 -2.23
C ALA A 71 -5.27 1.59 -1.29
N LEU A 72 -5.46 2.80 -1.85
CA LEU A 72 -5.78 3.99 -1.05
C LEU A 72 -7.19 3.91 -0.45
N PHE A 73 -8.17 3.34 -1.17
CA PHE A 73 -9.50 3.10 -0.63
C PHE A 73 -9.48 2.04 0.49
N ASP A 74 -8.71 0.96 0.32
CA ASP A 74 -8.52 -0.06 1.37
C ASP A 74 -7.86 0.56 2.61
N LEU A 75 -6.77 1.32 2.42
CA LEU A 75 -6.08 2.03 3.49
C LEU A 75 -7.01 3.01 4.22
N ALA A 76 -7.78 3.80 3.49
CA ALA A 76 -8.76 4.74 4.05
C ALA A 76 -9.82 4.00 4.88
N SER A 77 -10.27 2.84 4.41
CA SER A 77 -11.25 2.01 5.10
C SER A 77 -10.67 1.48 6.41
N GLU A 78 -9.43 0.98 6.40
CA GLU A 78 -8.77 0.52 7.63
C GLU A 78 -8.60 1.64 8.65
N ILE A 79 -8.14 2.82 8.21
CA ILE A 79 -8.02 4.00 9.09
C ILE A 79 -9.38 4.35 9.70
N LYS A 80 -10.45 4.36 8.87
CA LYS A 80 -11.78 4.75 9.34
C LYS A 80 -12.37 3.73 10.31
N VAL A 81 -12.16 2.44 10.07
CA VAL A 81 -12.58 1.36 10.98
C VAL A 81 -11.81 1.47 12.30
N ASP A 82 -10.50 1.68 12.27
CA ASP A 82 -9.72 1.86 13.49
C ASP A 82 -10.18 3.10 14.29
N ILE A 83 -10.42 4.23 13.61
CA ILE A 83 -10.99 5.42 14.23
C ILE A 83 -12.40 5.15 14.77
N SER A 84 -13.25 4.42 14.04
CA SER A 84 -14.60 4.13 14.50
C SER A 84 -14.57 3.18 15.68
N THR A 85 -13.78 2.11 15.69
CA THR A 85 -13.60 1.25 16.87
C THR A 85 -13.08 2.04 18.07
N ASN A 86 -12.17 3.00 17.86
CA ASN A 86 -11.70 3.91 18.90
C ASN A 86 -12.74 5.00 19.29
N SER A 87 -13.79 5.23 18.50
CA SER A 87 -14.78 6.30 18.67
C SER A 87 -16.22 5.81 18.96
N VAL A 88 -16.53 4.53 18.71
CA VAL A 88 -17.86 3.87 18.83
C VAL A 88 -18.35 3.81 20.28
N LEU A 89 -17.54 4.26 21.24
CA LEU A 89 -18.05 4.67 22.55
C LEU A 89 -19.12 5.78 22.49
N HIS A 90 -19.30 6.45 21.36
CA HIS A 90 -20.28 7.53 21.22
C HIS A 90 -21.17 7.35 19.98
N SER A 91 -22.43 6.96 20.22
CA SER A 91 -23.60 6.99 19.32
C SER A 91 -23.74 5.90 18.24
N VAL A 92 -24.73 5.03 18.43
CA VAL A 92 -25.20 4.00 17.48
C VAL A 92 -26.66 4.31 17.14
N SER A 93 -26.94 4.82 15.93
CA SER A 93 -28.31 4.80 15.39
C SER A 93 -28.35 4.97 13.86
N SER A 94 -29.14 4.10 13.21
CA SER A 94 -29.48 3.97 11.77
C SER A 94 -28.46 3.24 10.88
N ASN A 95 -28.87 2.09 10.34
CA ASN A 95 -27.98 1.06 9.78
C ASN A 95 -27.85 1.09 8.23
N THR A 96 -28.77 1.73 7.49
CA THR A 96 -28.77 1.71 6.01
C THR A 96 -28.24 2.99 5.36
N SER A 97 -28.53 4.17 5.91
CA SER A 97 -27.84 5.42 5.50
C SER A 97 -26.35 5.40 5.87
N PHE A 98 -25.99 4.58 6.86
CA PHE A 98 -24.63 4.45 7.34
C PHE A 98 -23.67 3.93 6.27
N ASP A 99 -24.01 2.87 5.54
CA ASP A 99 -23.11 2.26 4.55
C ASP A 99 -22.80 3.19 3.37
N GLN A 100 -23.80 3.93 2.88
CA GLN A 100 -23.59 4.88 1.79
C GLN A 100 -22.78 6.10 2.24
N SER A 101 -23.08 6.66 3.41
CA SER A 101 -22.31 7.76 3.99
C SER A 101 -20.90 7.32 4.35
N PHE A 102 -20.72 6.09 4.84
CA PHE A 102 -19.42 5.50 5.13
C PHE A 102 -18.59 5.38 3.86
N ASN A 103 -19.09 4.72 2.82
CA ASN A 103 -18.39 4.58 1.54
C ASN A 103 -18.07 5.93 0.89
N SER A 104 -18.99 6.90 0.97
CA SER A 104 -18.75 8.26 0.46
C SER A 104 -17.65 8.97 1.25
N MET A 105 -17.64 8.80 2.57
CA MET A 105 -16.61 9.36 3.44
C MET A 105 -15.26 8.66 3.25
N ILE A 106 -15.21 7.36 2.98
CA ILE A 106 -14.00 6.65 2.58
C ILE A 106 -13.47 7.21 1.27
N LYS A 107 -14.32 7.37 0.26
CA LYS A 107 -13.93 7.94 -1.03
C LYS A 107 -13.41 9.36 -0.89
N LEU A 108 -14.09 10.17 -0.08
CA LEU A 108 -13.64 11.51 0.25
C LEU A 108 -12.28 11.45 0.95
N THR A 109 -12.12 10.65 1.99
CA THR A 109 -10.85 10.51 2.74
C THR A 109 -9.70 10.02 1.86
N ALA A 110 -9.95 9.07 0.95
CA ALA A 110 -8.95 8.59 -0.01
C ALA A 110 -8.61 9.67 -1.06
N SER A 111 -9.57 10.51 -1.43
CA SER A 111 -9.36 11.67 -2.31
C SER A 111 -8.68 12.84 -1.59
N ASP A 112 -8.92 12.97 -0.28
CA ASP A 112 -8.37 13.98 0.62
C ASP A 112 -6.96 13.54 1.02
N ASN A 113 -6.09 13.47 0.01
CA ASN A 113 -4.68 13.03 0.03
C ASN A 113 -4.22 12.47 1.37
N ILE A 114 -4.43 11.16 1.57
CA ILE A 114 -3.79 10.44 2.69
C ILE A 114 -2.29 10.68 2.56
N GLU A 115 -1.66 11.25 3.59
CA GLU A 115 -0.26 11.62 3.55
C GLU A 115 0.60 10.65 4.35
N GLY A 116 1.83 10.43 3.89
CA GLY A 116 2.85 9.67 4.61
C GLY A 116 2.69 8.16 4.55
N TYR A 117 1.89 7.64 3.61
CA TYR A 117 1.90 6.22 3.27
C TYR A 117 3.13 5.89 2.42
N THR A 118 3.55 4.64 2.45
CA THR A 118 4.70 4.12 1.70
C THR A 118 4.30 2.88 0.93
N MET A 119 4.75 2.78 -0.33
CA MET A 119 4.64 1.53 -1.09
C MET A 119 5.69 0.55 -0.59
N VAL A 120 5.22 -0.55 0.00
CA VAL A 120 6.09 -1.59 0.57
C VAL A 120 6.44 -2.61 -0.49
N ASP A 121 5.46 -3.05 -1.28
CA ASP A 121 5.69 -4.04 -2.33
C ASP A 121 4.65 -3.93 -3.46
N SER A 122 4.95 -4.60 -4.56
CA SER A 122 4.03 -4.82 -5.67
C SER A 122 4.22 -6.22 -6.25
N TYR A 123 3.12 -6.87 -6.60
CA TYR A 123 3.12 -8.19 -7.21
C TYR A 123 2.30 -8.18 -8.48
N GLU A 124 2.73 -8.92 -9.49
CA GLU A 124 2.03 -9.01 -10.76
C GLU A 124 1.97 -10.46 -11.22
N ASN A 125 0.81 -10.86 -11.73
CA ASN A 125 0.62 -12.12 -12.45
C ASN A 125 0.08 -11.84 -13.86
N ASP A 126 -0.34 -12.87 -14.58
CA ASP A 126 -0.83 -12.71 -15.95
C ASP A 126 -2.08 -11.82 -16.07
N LYS A 127 -2.91 -11.75 -15.02
CA LYS A 127 -4.22 -11.08 -15.03
C LYS A 127 -4.26 -9.82 -14.19
N GLN A 128 -3.47 -9.74 -13.13
CA GLN A 128 -3.64 -8.74 -12.08
C GLN A 128 -2.30 -8.15 -11.66
N TYR A 129 -2.37 -6.88 -11.30
CA TYR A 129 -1.33 -6.14 -10.63
C TYR A 129 -1.82 -5.74 -9.24
N LEU A 130 -1.03 -6.04 -8.22
CA LEU A 130 -1.34 -5.79 -6.83
C LEU A 130 -0.30 -4.83 -6.25
N VAL A 131 -0.75 -3.91 -5.39
CA VAL A 131 0.14 -3.02 -4.64
C VAL A 131 -0.17 -3.12 -3.16
N TYR A 132 0.88 -3.02 -2.36
CA TYR A 132 0.81 -3.02 -0.91
C TYR A 132 1.36 -1.72 -0.34
N TYR A 133 0.50 -0.97 0.35
CA TYR A 133 0.81 0.26 1.05
C TYR A 133 0.75 0.07 2.57
N GLU A 134 1.64 0.78 3.27
CA GLU A 134 1.61 0.91 4.72
C GLU A 134 1.57 2.38 5.14
N LEU A 135 0.96 2.65 6.29
CA LEU A 135 1.02 3.95 6.95
C LEU A 135 1.23 3.77 8.44
N ASP A 136 2.23 4.44 9.00
CA ASP A 136 2.50 4.40 10.44
C ASP A 136 1.39 5.08 11.25
N LYS A 137 0.80 4.35 12.22
CA LYS A 137 -0.31 4.87 13.03
C LYS A 137 0.12 6.06 13.89
N ALA A 138 1.31 6.00 14.48
CA ALA A 138 1.82 7.02 15.40
C ALA A 138 2.16 8.32 14.64
N GLU A 139 2.87 8.21 13.52
CA GLU A 139 3.20 9.37 12.68
C GLU A 139 1.94 9.95 12.01
N HIS A 140 0.97 9.13 11.62
CA HIS A 140 -0.32 9.62 11.15
C HIS A 140 -1.05 10.44 12.23
N ALA A 141 -1.14 9.92 13.45
CA ALA A 141 -1.75 10.63 14.58
C ALA A 141 -1.01 11.94 14.90
N LYS A 142 0.31 11.92 14.92
CA LYS A 142 1.16 13.09 15.13
C LYS A 142 0.97 14.15 14.04
N ARG A 143 0.93 13.76 12.76
CA ARG A 143 0.68 14.69 11.65
C ARG A 143 -0.71 15.32 11.75
N LYS A 144 -1.71 14.55 12.16
CA LYS A 144 -3.07 15.06 12.40
C LYS A 144 -3.10 16.10 13.51
N GLU A 145 -2.42 15.84 14.63
CA GLU A 145 -2.32 16.79 15.73
C GLU A 145 -1.52 18.04 15.33
N GLN A 146 -0.40 17.89 14.62
CA GLN A 146 0.37 19.01 14.10
C GLN A 146 -0.45 19.87 13.15
N LYS A 147 -1.22 19.27 12.23
CA LYS A 147 -2.14 20.01 11.34
C LYS A 147 -3.17 20.81 12.14
N LYS A 148 -3.75 20.21 13.19
CA LYS A 148 -4.68 20.89 14.09
C LYS A 148 -4.01 22.08 14.80
N GLN A 149 -2.85 21.87 15.41
CA GLN A 149 -2.11 22.93 16.10
C GLN A 149 -1.67 24.06 15.17
N ASN A 150 -1.24 23.73 13.95
CA ASN A 150 -0.89 24.72 12.93
C ASN A 150 -2.11 25.55 12.52
N THR A 151 -3.28 24.93 12.35
CA THR A 151 -4.52 25.63 12.04
C THR A 151 -4.94 26.55 13.18
N LEU A 152 -4.87 26.09 14.43
CA LEU A 152 -5.17 26.90 15.62
C LEU A 152 -4.20 28.08 15.74
N THR A 153 -2.91 27.85 15.57
CA THR A 153 -1.88 28.89 15.62
C THR A 153 -2.09 29.92 14.51
N LYS A 154 -2.39 29.47 13.28
CA LYS A 154 -2.68 30.35 12.15
C LYS A 154 -3.94 31.19 12.41
N ALA A 155 -4.99 30.59 12.97
CA ALA A 155 -6.21 31.30 13.34
C ALA A 155 -5.93 32.35 14.43
N ALA A 156 -5.22 31.99 15.50
CA ALA A 156 -4.84 32.91 16.56
C ALA A 156 -4.01 34.09 16.03
N ASN A 157 -3.04 33.82 15.15
CA ASN A 157 -2.22 34.86 14.53
C ASN A 157 -3.06 35.82 13.67
N LEU A 158 -4.01 35.30 12.88
CA LEU A 158 -4.89 36.13 12.06
C LEU A 158 -5.81 37.01 12.90
N ILE A 159 -6.34 36.49 14.01
CA ILE A 159 -7.14 37.25 14.98
C ILE A 159 -6.29 38.38 15.61
N ALA A 160 -5.07 38.08 16.01
CA ALA A 160 -4.17 39.09 16.58
C ALA A 160 -3.84 40.20 15.56
N LEU A 161 -3.58 39.82 14.30
CA LEU A 161 -3.32 40.77 13.22
C LEU A 161 -4.54 41.67 12.95
N SER A 162 -5.76 41.12 12.91
CA SER A 162 -6.96 41.94 12.66
C SER A 162 -7.17 43.00 13.75
N PHE A 163 -6.99 42.64 15.03
CA PHE A 163 -7.12 43.61 16.13
C PHE A 163 -6.02 44.69 16.11
N ALA A 164 -4.79 44.31 15.74
CA ALA A 164 -3.69 45.26 15.58
C ALA A 164 -3.97 46.25 14.43
N ASP A 165 -4.46 45.74 13.30
CA ASP A 165 -4.81 46.54 12.14
C ASP A 165 -5.98 47.50 12.43
N GLU A 166 -7.01 47.05 13.16
CA GLU A 166 -8.12 47.90 13.63
C GLU A 166 -7.62 49.04 14.51
N LYS A 167 -6.75 48.74 15.48
CA LYS A 167 -6.15 49.77 16.35
C LYS A 167 -5.34 50.79 15.54
N ASN A 168 -4.68 50.34 14.49
CA ASN A 168 -3.89 51.18 13.58
C ASN A 168 -4.75 51.87 12.50
N LYS A 169 -6.09 51.75 12.55
CA LYS A 169 -7.05 52.25 11.55
C LYS A 169 -6.80 51.71 10.13
N ASN A 170 -6.12 50.58 10.00
CA ASN A 170 -5.89 49.90 8.74
C ASN A 170 -7.00 48.88 8.45
N PHE A 171 -8.21 49.40 8.20
CA PHE A 171 -9.41 48.59 8.03
C PHE A 171 -9.35 47.63 6.83
N SER A 172 -8.58 47.95 5.79
CA SER A 172 -8.40 47.08 4.62
C SER A 172 -7.64 45.80 4.98
N ALA A 173 -6.56 45.92 5.75
CA ALA A 173 -5.79 44.78 6.22
C ALA A 173 -6.57 43.93 7.23
N ALA A 174 -7.29 44.58 8.16
CA ALA A 174 -8.16 43.91 9.12
C ALA A 174 -9.24 43.06 8.41
N LEU A 175 -9.94 43.64 7.42
CA LEU A 175 -10.95 42.95 6.64
C LEU A 175 -10.36 41.75 5.89
N LYS A 176 -9.21 41.92 5.23
CA LYS A 176 -8.50 40.84 4.52
C LYS A 176 -8.16 39.67 5.45
N ASN A 177 -7.68 39.96 6.67
CA ASN A 177 -7.34 38.94 7.66
C ASN A 177 -8.59 38.22 8.19
N ALA A 178 -9.70 38.95 8.37
CA ALA A 178 -11.00 38.36 8.74
C ALA A 178 -11.56 37.44 7.64
N TYR A 179 -11.46 37.84 6.36
CA TYR A 179 -11.86 36.97 5.24
C TYR A 179 -11.07 35.65 5.22
N LYS A 180 -9.77 35.72 5.49
CA LYS A 180 -8.90 34.54 5.54
C LYS A 180 -9.22 33.61 6.72
N LEU A 181 -9.77 34.13 7.82
CA LEU A 181 -10.28 33.33 8.94
C LEU A 181 -11.53 32.54 8.55
N LEU A 182 -12.37 33.11 7.70
CA LEU A 182 -13.61 32.49 7.23
C LEU A 182 -13.38 31.46 6.10
N GLY A 183 -12.14 31.28 5.65
CA GLY A 183 -11.77 30.26 4.66
C GLY A 183 -11.93 30.70 3.19
N TYR A 184 -11.99 32.01 2.94
CA TYR A 184 -12.04 32.61 1.60
C TYR A 184 -10.65 33.10 1.12
#